data_AF-A0A7X6BHH7-F1
#
_entry.id   AF-A0A7X6BHH7-F1
#
_cell.length_a   1.000
_cell.length_b   1.000
_cell.length_c   1.000
_cell.angle_alpha   90.00
_cell.angle_beta   90.00
_cell.angle_gamma   90.00
#
_symmetry.space_group_name_H-M   'P 1'
#
loop_
_entity.id
_entity.type
_entity.pdbx_description
1 polymer ?
#
loop_
_entity_poly.entity_id
_entity_poly.type
_entity_poly.pdbx_seq_one_letter_code
_entity_poly.pdbx_strand_id
1 'polypeptide(L)'
;MADNVQQELHTEVEAGSEVHTDPVALGFDATMLVGLSMAVVVILLLWKKVPAAIGKALDGKIAGIRAQLDEAAALRAEAEKIKAEYEAKAAASEGEAAAMLERARHEAESIRAKAENDAALLVERRTRMAEDKIAAEERAALQQLRATAADAASKAAAKIIADRHDGASDKALIDQAIAGIR
;
A
#
# COMPACT_ATOMS: atom_id res chain seq x y z
N MET A 1 -70.58 75.82 -64.95
CA MET A 1 -70.49 74.46 -65.51
C MET A 1 -70.15 73.54 -64.34
N ALA A 2 -71.11 73.18 -63.48
CA ALA A 2 -72.44 72.67 -63.82
C ALA A 2 -72.24 71.50 -64.80
N ASP A 3 -72.61 70.27 -64.53
CA ASP A 3 -73.80 69.74 -63.85
C ASP A 3 -73.72 68.24 -64.21
N ASN A 4 -74.32 67.27 -63.54
CA ASN A 4 -75.24 67.32 -62.44
C ASN A 4 -75.31 65.87 -61.90
N VAL A 5 -75.04 65.74 -60.61
CA VAL A 5 -76.09 65.53 -59.60
C VAL A 5 -76.70 64.15 -59.39
N GLN A 6 -76.59 63.79 -58.10
CA GLN A 6 -77.58 63.17 -57.23
C GLN A 6 -77.64 61.63 -57.23
N GLN A 7 -77.66 60.93 -56.09
CA GLN A 7 -77.92 61.37 -54.71
C GLN A 7 -78.01 60.16 -53.75
N GLU A 8 -77.71 60.39 -52.45
CA GLU A 8 -78.12 59.62 -51.24
C GLU A 8 -77.44 58.25 -51.02
N LEU A 9 -77.04 57.79 -49.83
CA LEU A 9 -77.27 58.15 -48.42
C LEU A 9 -76.19 57.43 -47.57
N HIS A 10 -75.95 57.94 -46.36
CA HIS A 10 -75.63 57.28 -45.07
C HIS A 10 -75.41 55.74 -45.08
N THR A 11 -74.47 55.16 -44.35
CA THR A 11 -74.48 55.07 -42.87
C THR A 11 -73.20 54.38 -42.36
N GLU A 12 -72.81 54.74 -41.14
CA GLU A 12 -71.96 53.94 -40.25
C GLU A 12 -72.30 52.44 -40.29
N VAL A 13 -71.27 51.59 -40.35
CA VAL A 13 -71.40 50.19 -39.92
C VAL A 13 -71.24 50.18 -38.41
N GLU A 14 -72.29 50.62 -37.71
CA GLU A 14 -72.52 50.22 -36.33
C GLU A 14 -73.02 48.78 -36.29
N ALA A 15 -72.54 48.08 -35.26
CA ALA A 15 -72.93 46.76 -34.78
C ALA A 15 -74.34 46.30 -35.19
N GLY A 16 -74.41 45.51 -36.26
CA GLY A 16 -75.55 44.67 -36.56
C GLY A 16 -75.57 43.47 -35.62
N SER A 17 -76.43 43.52 -34.61
CA SER A 17 -76.87 42.36 -33.86
C SER A 17 -77.49 41.34 -34.81
N GLU A 18 -76.72 40.35 -35.22
CA GLU A 18 -77.24 39.21 -35.98
C GLU A 18 -78.20 38.42 -35.08
N VAL A 19 -79.48 38.54 -35.41
CA VAL A 19 -80.56 37.70 -34.90
C VAL A 19 -80.17 36.25 -35.14
N HIS A 20 -79.83 35.56 -34.06
CA HIS A 20 -79.64 34.11 -34.05
C HIS A 20 -80.98 33.46 -34.41
N THR A 21 -81.15 33.03 -35.66
CA THR A 21 -82.17 32.04 -35.98
C THR A 21 -81.62 30.70 -35.50
N ASP A 22 -81.99 30.28 -34.29
CA ASP A 22 -81.63 28.97 -33.79
C ASP A 22 -82.23 27.89 -34.71
N PRO A 23 -81.42 27.05 -35.38
CA PRO A 23 -81.97 25.89 -36.07
C PRO A 23 -82.53 24.91 -35.02
N VAL A 24 -83.83 24.97 -34.79
CA VAL A 24 -84.55 24.01 -33.95
C VAL A 24 -84.65 22.70 -34.72
N ALA A 25 -83.76 21.77 -34.42
CA ALA A 25 -83.96 20.37 -34.77
C ALA A 25 -84.65 19.67 -33.59
N LEU A 26 -85.79 19.03 -33.84
CA LEU A 26 -86.45 18.14 -32.87
C LEU A 26 -86.90 18.82 -31.55
N GLY A 27 -87.28 20.10 -31.58
CA GLY A 27 -87.86 20.82 -30.42
C GLY A 27 -86.87 21.37 -29.40
N PHE A 28 -85.57 21.33 -29.69
CA PHE A 28 -84.51 21.88 -28.85
C PHE A 28 -83.74 22.99 -29.57
N ASP A 29 -83.33 24.01 -28.82
CA ASP A 29 -82.44 25.09 -29.25
C ASP A 29 -81.09 24.50 -29.74
N ALA A 30 -80.50 25.10 -30.78
CA ALA A 30 -79.21 24.69 -31.34
C ALA A 30 -78.10 24.67 -30.30
N THR A 31 -78.12 25.63 -29.35
CA THR A 31 -77.17 25.67 -28.24
C THR A 31 -77.28 24.45 -27.32
N MET A 32 -78.50 23.93 -27.11
CA MET A 32 -78.76 22.72 -26.33
C MET A 32 -78.29 21.46 -27.06
N LEU A 33 -78.46 21.38 -28.39
CA LEU A 33 -77.96 20.27 -29.18
C LEU A 33 -76.42 20.25 -29.24
N VAL A 34 -75.77 21.41 -29.36
CA VAL A 34 -74.31 21.52 -29.27
C VAL A 34 -73.83 21.13 -27.87
N GLY A 35 -74.47 21.63 -26.81
CA GLY A 35 -74.19 21.26 -25.43
C GLY A 35 -74.33 19.76 -25.17
N LEU A 36 -75.40 19.13 -25.69
CA LEU A 36 -75.62 17.70 -25.60
C LEU A 36 -74.55 16.91 -26.36
N SER A 37 -74.15 17.36 -27.55
CA SER A 37 -73.07 16.73 -28.32
C SER A 37 -71.72 16.79 -27.58
N MET A 38 -71.41 17.93 -26.96
CA MET A 38 -70.20 18.11 -26.14
C MET A 38 -70.25 17.25 -24.88
N ALA A 39 -71.41 17.14 -24.23
CA ALA A 39 -71.61 16.27 -23.08
C ALA A 39 -71.41 14.79 -23.44
N VAL A 40 -71.93 14.33 -24.60
CA VAL A 40 -71.71 12.97 -25.10
C VAL A 40 -70.23 12.71 -25.37
N VAL A 41 -69.50 13.66 -25.97
CA VAL A 41 -68.05 13.54 -26.18
C VAL A 41 -67.29 13.46 -24.86
N VAL A 42 -67.62 14.30 -23.87
CA VAL A 42 -67.00 14.25 -22.53
C VAL A 42 -67.27 12.92 -21.84
N ILE A 43 -68.52 12.41 -21.89
CA ILE A 43 -68.87 11.09 -21.34
C ILE A 43 -68.09 9.98 -22.05
N LEU A 44 -67.97 10.02 -23.38
CA LEU A 44 -67.19 9.03 -24.13
C LEU A 44 -65.70 9.08 -23.78
N LEU A 45 -65.12 10.27 -23.56
CA LEU A 45 -63.73 10.43 -23.11
C LEU A 45 -63.50 9.89 -21.70
N LEU A 46 -64.47 10.09 -20.79
CA LEU A 46 -64.45 9.52 -19.44
C LEU A 46 -64.59 7.99 -19.50
N TRP A 47 -65.48 7.46 -20.36
CA TRP A 47 -65.69 6.03 -20.52
C TRP A 47 -64.47 5.33 -21.14
N LYS A 48 -63.78 6.01 -22.07
CA LYS A 48 -62.50 5.58 -22.65
C LYS A 48 -61.30 5.87 -21.74
N LYS A 49 -61.51 6.38 -20.53
CA LYS A 49 -60.48 6.55 -19.49
C LYS A 49 -59.29 7.40 -19.93
N VAL A 50 -59.50 8.38 -20.81
CA VAL A 50 -58.45 9.30 -21.26
C VAL A 50 -57.77 10.06 -20.10
N PRO A 51 -58.48 10.63 -19.11
CA PRO A 51 -57.81 11.28 -17.98
C PRO A 51 -56.99 10.31 -17.13
N ALA A 52 -57.42 9.05 -17.00
CA ALA A 52 -56.66 8.02 -16.27
C ALA A 52 -55.38 7.61 -17.03
N ALA A 53 -55.41 7.58 -18.36
CA ALA A 53 -54.22 7.31 -19.18
C ALA A 53 -53.17 8.41 -19.05
N ILE A 54 -53.60 9.68 -19.00
CA ILE A 54 -52.70 10.83 -18.78
C ILE A 54 -52.10 10.77 -17.37
N GLY A 55 -52.91 10.49 -16.34
CA GLY A 55 -52.43 10.29 -14.97
C GLY A 55 -51.37 9.18 -14.89
N LYS A 56 -51.64 8.02 -15.50
CA LYS A 56 -50.69 6.90 -15.54
C LYS A 56 -49.39 7.24 -16.27
N ALA A 57 -49.44 8.04 -17.33
CA ALA A 57 -48.24 8.48 -18.05
C ALA A 57 -47.39 9.45 -17.20
N LEU A 58 -48.03 10.35 -16.45
CA LEU A 58 -47.35 11.24 -15.49
C LEU A 58 -46.74 10.45 -14.34
N ASP A 59 -47.48 9.51 -13.74
CA ASP A 59 -47.00 8.64 -12.68
C ASP A 59 -45.82 7.79 -13.15
N GLY A 60 -45.85 7.29 -14.40
CA GLY A 60 -44.74 6.57 -15.02
C GLY A 60 -43.48 7.44 -15.16
N LYS A 61 -43.64 8.72 -15.54
CA LYS A 61 -42.52 9.68 -15.58
C LYS A 61 -41.97 9.97 -14.19
N ILE A 62 -42.84 10.17 -13.19
CA ILE A 62 -42.44 10.40 -11.79
C ILE A 62 -41.67 9.18 -11.25
N ALA A 63 -42.17 7.96 -11.50
CA ALA A 63 -41.50 6.73 -11.10
C ALA A 63 -40.14 6.58 -11.78
N GLY A 64 -40.03 6.89 -13.07
CA GLY A 64 -38.76 6.87 -13.80
C GLY A 64 -37.75 7.88 -13.26
N ILE A 65 -38.19 9.11 -12.97
CA ILE A 65 -37.33 10.16 -12.38
C ILE A 65 -36.88 9.73 -10.98
N ARG A 66 -37.77 9.19 -10.14
CA ARG A 66 -37.41 8.66 -8.82
C ARG A 66 -36.37 7.56 -8.92
N ALA A 67 -36.57 6.58 -9.80
CA ALA A 67 -35.59 5.51 -10.01
C ALA A 67 -34.21 6.04 -10.43
N GLN A 68 -34.16 7.03 -11.33
CA GLN A 68 -32.90 7.67 -11.74
C GLN A 68 -32.23 8.46 -10.61
N LEU A 69 -33.02 9.14 -9.77
CA LEU A 69 -32.52 9.84 -8.58
C LEU A 69 -31.97 8.85 -7.54
N ASP A 70 -32.66 7.74 -7.31
CA ASP A 70 -32.24 6.70 -6.38
C ASP A 70 -30.95 6.02 -6.88
N GLU A 71 -30.85 5.73 -8.17
CA GLU A 71 -29.64 5.19 -8.80
C GLU A 71 -28.47 6.19 -8.72
N ALA A 72 -28.71 7.47 -8.99
CA ALA A 72 -27.69 8.51 -8.87
C ALA A 72 -27.22 8.70 -7.41
N ALA A 73 -28.15 8.61 -6.45
CA ALA A 73 -27.83 8.67 -5.02
C ALA A 73 -27.02 7.44 -4.58
N ALA A 74 -27.40 6.25 -5.02
CA ALA A 74 -26.65 5.01 -4.77
C ALA A 74 -25.25 5.08 -5.36
N LEU A 75 -25.11 5.54 -6.61
CA LEU A 75 -23.82 5.68 -7.27
C LEU A 75 -22.92 6.70 -6.56
N ARG A 76 -23.48 7.80 -6.05
CA ARG A 76 -22.74 8.75 -5.21
C ARG A 76 -22.29 8.12 -3.90
N ALA A 77 -23.16 7.39 -3.22
CA ALA A 77 -22.81 6.70 -1.98
C ALA A 77 -21.70 5.66 -2.19
N GLU A 78 -21.75 4.91 -3.30
CA GLU A 78 -20.69 3.98 -3.68
C GLU A 78 -19.38 4.71 -3.99
N ALA A 79 -19.43 5.82 -4.74
CA ALA A 79 -18.24 6.61 -5.04
C ALA A 79 -17.61 7.21 -3.77
N GLU A 80 -18.42 7.72 -2.84
CA GLU A 80 -17.95 8.22 -1.54
C GLU A 80 -17.35 7.11 -0.69
N LYS A 81 -17.98 5.93 -0.67
CA LYS A 81 -17.45 4.75 0.03
C LYS A 81 -16.09 4.32 -0.55
N ILE A 82 -16.00 4.21 -1.87
CA ILE A 82 -14.76 3.87 -2.56
C ILE A 82 -13.70 4.92 -2.22
N LYS A 83 -14.01 6.22 -2.32
CA LYS A 83 -13.06 7.28 -1.98
C LYS A 83 -12.55 7.14 -0.54
N ALA A 84 -13.43 6.92 0.42
CA ALA A 84 -13.04 6.71 1.82
C ALA A 84 -12.17 5.46 2.00
N GLU A 85 -12.47 4.35 1.31
CA GLU A 85 -11.65 3.14 1.32
C GLU A 85 -10.26 3.39 0.75
N TYR A 86 -10.13 4.15 -0.35
CA TYR A 86 -8.85 4.50 -0.95
C TYR A 86 -8.04 5.46 -0.07
N GLU A 87 -8.67 6.47 0.55
CA GLU A 87 -8.01 7.37 1.49
C GLU A 87 -7.51 6.61 2.73
N ALA A 88 -8.33 5.72 3.30
CA ALA A 88 -7.93 4.87 4.41
C ALA A 88 -6.78 3.93 4.01
N LYS A 89 -6.83 3.34 2.82
CA LYS A 89 -5.77 2.45 2.31
C LYS A 89 -4.46 3.19 2.03
N ALA A 90 -4.54 4.42 1.52
CA ALA A 90 -3.38 5.28 1.33
C ALA A 90 -2.72 5.62 2.69
N ALA A 91 -3.50 6.08 3.66
CA ALA A 91 -3.01 6.36 5.01
C ALA A 91 -2.43 5.12 5.70
N ALA A 92 -3.07 3.94 5.53
CA ALA A 92 -2.55 2.68 6.04
C ALA A 92 -1.22 2.30 5.38
N SER A 93 -1.09 2.46 4.06
CA SER A 93 0.15 2.17 3.33
C SER A 93 1.31 3.07 3.76
N GLU A 94 1.04 4.37 3.98
CA GLU A 94 2.03 5.29 4.52
C GLU A 94 2.47 4.91 5.94
N GLY A 95 1.51 4.55 6.81
CA GLY A 95 1.79 4.04 8.15
C GLY A 95 2.60 2.74 8.15
N GLU A 96 2.26 1.80 7.28
CA GLU A 96 2.99 0.54 7.10
C GLU A 96 4.41 0.77 6.58
N ALA A 97 4.61 1.69 5.63
CA ALA A 97 5.92 2.06 5.11
C ALA A 97 6.79 2.70 6.20
N ALA A 98 6.23 3.62 6.99
CA ALA A 98 6.93 4.22 8.12
C ALA A 98 7.31 3.16 9.18
N ALA A 99 6.38 2.27 9.53
CA ALA A 99 6.63 1.18 10.45
C ALA A 99 7.64 0.15 9.91
N MET A 100 7.70 -0.06 8.59
CA MET A 100 8.71 -0.89 7.93
C MET A 100 10.10 -0.24 8.02
N LEU A 101 10.19 1.06 7.78
CA LEU A 101 11.43 1.83 7.90
C LEU A 101 11.98 1.82 9.33
N GLU A 102 11.14 2.05 10.33
CA GLU A 102 11.57 2.00 11.74
C GLU A 102 12.03 0.59 12.16
N ARG A 103 11.30 -0.46 11.75
CA ARG A 103 11.75 -1.85 11.99
C ARG A 103 13.08 -2.14 11.31
N ALA A 104 13.26 -1.72 10.05
CA ALA A 104 14.50 -1.92 9.32
C ALA A 104 15.68 -1.18 9.97
N ARG A 105 15.47 0.03 10.50
CA ARG A 105 16.49 0.77 11.25
C ARG A 105 16.89 0.06 12.53
N HIS A 106 15.90 -0.34 13.35
CA HIS A 106 16.17 -1.10 14.57
C HIS A 106 16.88 -2.43 14.29
N GLU A 107 16.48 -3.15 13.23
CA GLU A 107 17.11 -4.39 12.84
C GLU A 107 18.56 -4.15 12.39
N ALA A 108 18.80 -3.13 11.56
CA ALA A 108 20.15 -2.73 11.12
C ALA A 108 21.05 -2.34 12.31
N GLU A 109 20.55 -1.57 13.26
CA GLU A 109 21.27 -1.24 14.49
C GLU A 109 21.61 -2.49 15.31
N SER A 110 20.66 -3.41 15.44
CA SER A 110 20.88 -4.68 16.16
C SER A 110 21.93 -5.56 15.47
N ILE A 111 21.91 -5.63 14.14
CA ILE A 111 22.87 -6.37 13.34
C ILE A 111 24.25 -5.74 13.47
N ARG A 112 24.33 -4.41 13.40
CA ARG A 112 25.58 -3.69 13.57
C ARG A 112 26.17 -3.94 14.96
N ALA A 113 25.37 -3.81 16.02
CA ALA A 113 25.83 -4.06 17.39
C ALA A 113 26.31 -5.51 17.59
N LYS A 114 25.60 -6.50 17.03
CA LYS A 114 26.03 -7.91 17.04
C LYS A 114 27.33 -8.10 16.26
N ALA A 115 27.45 -7.52 15.07
CA ALA A 115 28.65 -7.63 14.24
C ALA A 115 29.87 -6.99 14.93
N GLU A 116 29.70 -5.86 15.61
CA GLU A 116 30.76 -5.22 16.39
C GLU A 116 31.22 -6.12 17.56
N ASN A 117 30.28 -6.74 18.28
CA ASN A 117 30.60 -7.67 19.36
C ASN A 117 31.30 -8.94 18.84
N ASP A 118 30.77 -9.55 17.78
CA ASP A 118 31.36 -10.74 17.16
C ASP A 118 32.76 -10.45 16.61
N ALA A 119 32.96 -9.27 16.01
CA ALA A 119 34.28 -8.84 15.54
C ALA A 119 35.25 -8.68 16.72
N ALA A 120 34.84 -8.06 17.83
CA ALA A 120 35.67 -7.91 19.02
C ALA A 120 36.05 -9.28 19.62
N LEU A 121 35.09 -10.20 19.73
CA LEU A 121 35.32 -11.58 20.20
C LEU A 121 36.25 -12.36 19.27
N LEU A 122 36.12 -12.18 17.96
CA LEU A 122 37.01 -12.80 16.98
C LEU A 122 38.44 -12.29 17.11
N VAL A 123 38.62 -10.98 17.29
CA VAL A 123 39.94 -10.37 17.53
C VAL A 123 40.53 -10.90 18.82
N GLU A 124 39.78 -10.88 19.93
CA GLU A 124 40.25 -11.41 21.22
C GLU A 124 40.69 -12.88 21.11
N ARG A 125 39.87 -13.72 20.47
CA ARG A 125 40.21 -15.14 20.26
C ARG A 125 41.45 -15.30 19.40
N ARG A 126 41.61 -14.49 18.35
CA ARG A 126 42.80 -14.51 17.48
C ARG A 126 44.06 -14.08 18.23
N THR A 127 43.96 -13.05 19.06
CA THR A 127 45.06 -12.60 19.91
C THR A 127 45.47 -13.70 20.88
N ARG A 128 44.51 -14.29 21.60
CA ARG A 128 44.81 -15.39 22.55
C ARG A 128 45.46 -16.59 21.86
N MET A 129 44.96 -17.01 20.70
CA MET A 129 45.59 -18.09 19.93
C MET A 129 47.02 -17.75 19.48
N ALA A 130 47.30 -16.48 19.15
CA ALA A 130 48.64 -16.04 18.80
C ALA A 130 49.56 -16.03 20.02
N GLU A 131 49.10 -15.51 21.16
CA GLU A 131 49.82 -15.54 22.43
C GLU A 131 50.12 -16.97 22.88
N ASP A 132 49.14 -17.87 22.83
CA ASP A 132 49.32 -19.29 23.17
C ASP A 132 50.36 -19.95 22.26
N LYS A 133 50.35 -19.63 20.96
CA LYS A 133 51.34 -20.14 20.00
C LYS A 133 52.73 -19.58 20.32
N ILE A 134 52.86 -18.29 20.57
CA ILE A 134 54.13 -17.67 20.95
C ILE A 134 54.68 -18.33 22.23
N ALA A 135 53.85 -18.49 23.26
CA ALA A 135 54.26 -19.11 24.52
C ALA A 135 54.66 -20.58 24.36
N ALA A 136 54.06 -21.31 23.42
CA ALA A 136 54.45 -22.68 23.09
C ALA A 136 55.81 -22.71 22.37
N GLU A 137 56.03 -21.84 21.38
CA GLU A 137 57.29 -21.73 20.65
C GLU A 137 58.44 -21.23 21.53
N GLU A 138 58.19 -20.29 22.45
CA GLU A 138 59.17 -19.83 23.44
C GLU A 138 59.64 -20.97 24.34
N ARG A 139 58.70 -21.80 24.82
CA ARG A 139 59.04 -23.01 25.60
C ARG A 139 59.88 -23.98 24.78
N ALA A 140 59.53 -24.21 23.51
CA ALA A 140 60.31 -25.07 22.63
C ALA A 140 61.73 -24.52 22.38
N ALA A 141 61.85 -23.22 22.08
CA ALA A 141 63.12 -22.54 21.86
C ALA A 141 64.04 -22.57 23.09
N LEU A 142 63.49 -22.36 24.28
CA LEU A 142 64.24 -22.45 25.53
C LEU A 142 64.77 -23.87 25.77
N GLN A 143 63.96 -24.90 25.51
CA GLN A 143 64.41 -26.29 25.64
C GLN A 143 65.48 -26.64 24.61
N GLN A 144 65.34 -26.14 23.38
CA GLN A 144 66.35 -26.33 22.34
C GLN A 144 67.67 -25.63 22.69
N LEU A 145 67.62 -24.39 23.20
CA LEU A 145 68.80 -23.67 23.67
C LEU A 145 69.52 -24.41 24.81
N ARG A 146 68.76 -24.94 25.78
CA ARG A 146 69.32 -25.76 26.87
C ARG A 146 69.98 -27.03 26.35
N ALA A 147 69.34 -27.73 25.40
CA ALA A 147 69.92 -28.92 24.79
C ALA A 147 71.21 -28.61 24.04
N THR A 148 71.24 -27.52 23.25
CA THR A 148 72.46 -27.08 22.54
C THR A 148 73.56 -26.66 23.50
N ALA A 149 73.23 -25.95 24.59
CA ALA A 149 74.22 -25.59 25.61
C ALA A 149 74.80 -26.81 26.32
N ALA A 150 73.96 -27.79 26.67
CA ALA A 150 74.40 -29.06 27.27
C ALA A 150 75.31 -29.87 26.33
N ASP A 151 74.96 -29.94 25.04
CA ASP A 151 75.77 -30.59 24.01
C ASP A 151 77.12 -29.86 23.77
N ALA A 152 77.12 -28.53 23.75
CA ALA A 152 78.36 -27.76 23.64
C ALA A 152 79.26 -27.95 24.87
N ALA A 153 78.67 -27.96 26.07
CA ALA A 153 79.39 -28.19 27.32
C ALA A 153 79.97 -29.60 27.39
N SER A 154 79.21 -30.63 27.00
CA SER A 154 79.68 -32.02 26.99
C SER A 154 80.81 -32.22 25.97
N LYS A 155 80.71 -31.63 24.78
CA LYS A 155 81.79 -31.63 23.77
C LYS A 155 83.05 -30.93 24.26
N ALA A 156 82.91 -29.77 24.92
CA ALA A 156 84.03 -29.05 25.49
C ALA A 156 84.71 -29.85 26.63
N ALA A 157 83.91 -30.46 27.52
CA ALA A 157 84.41 -31.32 28.58
C ALA A 157 85.14 -32.55 28.00
N ALA A 158 84.56 -33.22 27.00
CA ALA A 158 85.20 -34.36 26.32
C ALA A 158 86.55 -33.97 25.69
N LYS A 159 86.64 -32.79 25.08
CA LYS A 159 87.89 -32.26 24.52
C LYS A 159 88.93 -32.00 25.62
N ILE A 160 88.55 -31.33 26.71
CA ILE A 160 89.46 -31.07 27.84
C ILE A 160 89.96 -32.38 28.46
N ILE A 161 89.08 -33.37 28.62
CA ILE A 161 89.46 -34.70 29.12
C ILE A 161 90.48 -35.31 28.15
N ALA A 162 90.20 -35.35 26.85
CA ALA A 162 91.13 -35.90 25.85
C ALA A 162 92.50 -35.19 25.85
N ASP A 163 92.52 -33.87 26.02
CA ASP A 163 93.76 -33.07 26.05
C ASP A 163 94.56 -33.25 27.37
N ARG A 164 93.91 -33.63 28.48
CA ARG A 164 94.49 -33.75 29.83
C ARG A 164 94.74 -35.19 30.29
N HIS A 165 94.34 -36.18 29.50
CA HIS A 165 94.37 -37.58 29.90
C HIS A 165 95.77 -38.18 29.75
N ASP A 166 96.43 -38.49 30.87
CA ASP A 166 97.66 -39.28 30.91
C ASP A 166 97.39 -40.69 31.48
N GLY A 167 98.29 -41.63 31.20
CA GLY A 167 98.14 -43.03 31.64
C GLY A 167 98.17 -43.22 33.17
N ALA A 168 98.54 -42.20 33.95
CA ALA A 168 98.49 -42.24 35.41
C ALA A 168 97.08 -41.92 35.93
N SER A 169 96.39 -40.98 35.29
CA SER A 169 95.01 -40.58 35.58
C SER A 169 94.00 -41.72 35.32
N ASP A 170 94.23 -42.47 34.24
CA ASP A 170 93.46 -43.67 33.87
C ASP A 170 93.42 -44.71 34.99
N LYS A 171 94.59 -45.05 35.52
CA LYS A 171 94.74 -46.10 36.52
C LYS A 171 93.99 -45.73 37.81
N ALA A 172 94.06 -44.46 38.23
CA ALA A 172 93.33 -43.96 39.39
C ALA A 172 91.80 -44.00 39.19
N LEU A 173 91.31 -43.67 38.00
CA LEU A 173 89.86 -43.75 37.68
C LEU A 173 89.35 -45.20 37.65
N ILE A 174 90.15 -46.13 37.11
CA ILE A 174 89.82 -47.57 37.09
C ILE A 174 89.77 -48.12 38.52
N ASP A 175 90.77 -47.82 39.35
CA ASP A 175 90.81 -48.28 40.74
C ASP A 175 89.62 -47.71 41.54
N GLN A 176 89.21 -46.46 41.27
CA GLN A 176 88.07 -45.81 41.93
C GLN A 176 86.72 -46.37 41.47
N ALA A 177 86.56 -46.68 40.17
CA ALA A 177 85.35 -47.34 39.65
C ALA A 177 85.19 -48.78 40.17
N ILE A 178 86.30 -49.54 40.30
CA ILE A 178 86.30 -50.87 40.92
C ILE A 178 85.95 -50.78 42.41
N ALA A 179 86.40 -49.73 43.11
CA ALA A 179 86.06 -49.49 44.50
C ALA A 179 84.59 -49.09 44.72
N GLY A 180 83.93 -48.43 43.76
CA GLY A 180 82.53 -48.00 43.88
C GLY A 180 81.47 -49.08 43.58
N ILE A 181 81.89 -50.22 43.02
CA ILE A 181 81.01 -51.36 42.68
C ILE A 181 81.09 -52.49 43.73
N ARG A 182 82.02 -52.40 44.69
CA ARG A 182 82.12 -53.31 45.84
C ARG A 182 81.47 -52.68 47.07
#